data_AF-A0A1R1Z3J9-F1
#
_entry.id   AF-A0A1R1Z3J9-F1
#
_cell.length_a   1.000
_cell.length_b   1.000
_cell.length_c   1.000
_cell.angle_alpha   90.00
_cell.angle_beta   90.00
_cell.angle_gamma   90.00
#
_symmetry.space_group_name_H-M   'P 1'
#
loop_
_entity.id
_entity.type
_entity.pdbx_description
1 polymer ?
#
loop_
_entity_poly.entity_id
_entity_poly.type
_entity_poly.pdbx_seq_one_letter_code
_entity_poly.pdbx_strand_id
1 'polypeptide(L)'
;MATLVLGTVGRALLGPVGGAIGALIGNRVDHAVLGPPRRQGPRLAELSVQTSTYGTQIPAVFGAMRVAGPVIWATDLVEARGLTGGGKGRPGTESYSYSANFAVALSGRAIRRVGRIWADGRLLRGSAGDFKVATGFRLHEGTEDQPVDPLIASVEGARASAFRGIAYAVFEGLALAEFGNRIPQLTFEVEADSGPVSCDGIARALSPVVRPGDAGMRVAGFAASGGSVRAVLEMLAGMSGGQWV
;
A
#
# COMPACT_ATOMS: atom_id res chain seq x y z
N MET A 1 -11.85 36.49 9.72
CA MET A 1 -12.13 37.62 10.64
C MET A 1 -13.02 38.67 9.97
N ALA A 2 -12.81 38.97 8.68
CA ALA A 2 -13.63 39.90 7.90
C ALA A 2 -15.10 39.46 7.78
N THR A 3 -15.41 38.16 7.71
CA THR A 3 -16.80 37.63 7.68
C THR A 3 -17.59 38.03 8.92
N LEU A 4 -16.98 37.95 10.09
CA LEU A 4 -17.60 38.30 11.35
C LEU A 4 -17.81 39.82 11.45
N VAL A 5 -16.82 40.62 11.07
CA VAL A 5 -16.89 42.09 11.17
C VAL A 5 -17.84 42.69 10.13
N LEU A 6 -17.76 42.27 8.86
CA LEU A 6 -18.63 42.78 7.81
C LEU A 6 -20.05 42.23 7.93
N GLY A 7 -20.21 41.00 8.44
CA GLY A 7 -21.52 40.43 8.74
C GLY A 7 -22.24 41.13 9.90
N THR A 8 -21.52 41.52 10.96
CA THR A 8 -22.12 42.27 12.08
C THR A 8 -22.46 43.70 11.68
N VAL A 9 -21.58 44.39 10.94
CA VAL A 9 -21.84 45.74 10.43
C VAL A 9 -22.99 45.75 9.41
N GLY A 10 -23.00 44.80 8.48
CA GLY A 10 -24.10 44.66 7.52
C GLY A 10 -25.44 44.39 8.20
N ARG A 11 -25.44 43.63 9.30
CA ARG A 11 -26.64 43.35 10.09
C ARG A 11 -27.15 44.58 10.85
N ALA A 12 -26.24 45.40 11.35
CA ALA A 12 -26.58 46.63 12.07
C ALA A 12 -27.19 47.71 11.15
N LEU A 13 -26.72 47.81 9.91
CA LEU A 13 -27.16 48.84 8.96
C LEU A 13 -28.39 48.45 8.13
N LEU A 14 -28.52 47.17 7.77
CA LEU A 14 -29.49 46.70 6.78
C LEU A 14 -30.27 45.46 7.25
N GLY A 15 -30.26 45.19 8.55
CA GLY A 15 -30.98 44.07 9.16
C GLY A 15 -30.46 42.69 8.70
N PRO A 16 -31.26 41.62 8.86
CA PRO A 16 -30.82 40.24 8.59
C PRO A 16 -30.27 40.02 7.17
N VAL A 17 -30.83 40.72 6.18
CA VAL A 17 -30.41 40.63 4.77
C VAL A 17 -29.04 41.27 4.56
N GLY A 18 -28.80 42.43 5.16
CA GLY A 18 -27.48 43.08 5.12
C GLY A 18 -26.39 42.27 5.80
N GLY A 19 -26.72 41.57 6.89
CA GLY A 19 -25.80 40.65 7.55
C GLY A 19 -25.39 39.47 6.67
N ALA A 20 -26.31 38.93 5.87
CA ALA A 20 -26.02 37.86 4.93
C ALA A 20 -25.10 38.34 3.78
N ILE A 21 -25.35 39.54 3.23
CA ILE A 21 -24.49 40.13 2.19
C ILE A 21 -23.10 40.45 2.75
N GLY A 22 -23.03 41.04 3.95
CA GLY A 22 -21.78 41.35 4.63
C GLY A 22 -20.94 40.11 4.95
N ALA A 23 -21.58 39.02 5.36
CA ALA A 23 -20.91 37.74 5.57
C ALA A 23 -20.42 37.11 4.25
N LEU A 24 -21.16 37.24 3.15
CA LEU A 24 -20.74 36.74 1.84
C LEU A 24 -19.51 37.48 1.30
N ILE A 25 -19.49 38.81 1.42
CA ILE A 25 -18.34 39.62 1.01
C ILE A 25 -17.15 39.35 1.94
N GLY A 26 -17.39 39.32 3.25
CA GLY A 26 -16.36 39.02 4.23
C GLY A 26 -15.74 37.64 4.05
N ASN A 27 -16.51 36.63 3.63
CA ASN A 27 -15.96 35.29 3.32
C ASN A 27 -15.02 35.32 2.13
N ARG A 28 -15.31 36.10 1.08
CA ARG A 28 -14.39 36.23 -0.06
C ARG A 28 -13.08 36.90 0.34
N VAL A 29 -13.14 37.92 1.19
CA VAL A 29 -11.95 38.63 1.70
C VAL A 29 -11.15 37.73 2.64
N ASP A 30 -11.83 37.02 3.55
CA ASP A 30 -11.17 36.08 4.46
C ASP A 30 -10.47 34.96 3.68
N HIS A 31 -11.08 34.41 2.63
CA HIS A 31 -10.43 33.40 1.78
C HIS A 31 -9.22 33.96 0.99
N ALA A 32 -9.27 35.22 0.57
CA ALA A 32 -8.17 35.87 -0.15
C ALA A 32 -6.98 36.19 0.77
N VAL A 33 -7.24 36.53 2.04
CA VAL A 33 -6.21 36.98 3.00
C VAL A 33 -5.66 35.84 3.85
N LEU A 34 -6.50 34.91 4.31
CA LEU A 34 -6.09 33.83 5.22
C LEU A 34 -5.56 32.59 4.49
N GLY A 35 -5.79 32.48 3.17
CA GLY A 35 -5.43 31.31 2.37
C GLY A 35 -6.18 30.03 2.81
N PRO A 36 -6.19 28.97 2.00
CA PRO A 36 -6.70 27.68 2.44
C PRO A 36 -5.87 27.17 3.63
N PRO A 37 -6.48 26.46 4.61
CA PRO A 37 -5.71 25.83 5.68
C PRO A 37 -4.59 24.98 5.07
N ARG A 38 -3.38 25.03 5.66
CA ARG A 38 -2.22 24.25 5.23
C ARG A 38 -2.59 22.76 5.23
N ARG A 39 -3.04 22.28 4.07
CA ARG A 39 -3.48 20.91 3.87
C ARG A 39 -2.24 20.11 3.52
N GLN A 40 -1.81 19.27 4.45
CA GLN A 40 -0.70 18.36 4.20
C GLN A 40 -1.20 17.31 3.18
N GLY A 41 -0.72 17.41 1.94
CA GLY A 41 -0.96 16.40 0.92
C GLY A 41 -0.28 15.07 1.30
N PRO A 42 -0.66 13.95 0.65
CA PRO A 42 0.05 12.69 0.82
C PRO A 42 1.54 12.90 0.54
N ARG A 43 2.41 12.45 1.45
CA ARG A 43 3.87 12.60 1.29
C ARG A 43 4.40 11.52 0.36
N LEU A 44 5.45 11.84 -0.39
CA LEU A 44 6.26 10.84 -1.09
C LEU A 44 6.84 9.90 -0.03
N ALA A 45 6.35 8.66 0.00
CA ALA A 45 6.86 7.62 0.88
C ALA A 45 8.18 7.10 0.30
N GLU A 46 9.29 7.79 0.56
CA GLU A 46 10.61 7.40 0.04
C GLU A 46 11.16 6.11 0.65
N LEU A 47 10.52 5.54 1.67
CA LEU A 47 10.87 4.22 2.19
C LEU A 47 9.65 3.58 2.84
N SER A 48 8.99 2.68 2.12
CA SER A 48 7.91 1.86 2.69
C SER A 48 8.54 0.87 3.69
N VAL A 49 8.47 1.21 4.97
CA VAL A 49 8.75 0.24 6.04
C VAL A 49 7.57 -0.72 6.11
N GLN A 50 7.84 -2.02 6.12
CA GLN A 50 6.78 -3.02 6.29
C GLN A 50 6.34 -2.99 7.76
N THR A 51 5.23 -2.32 8.02
CA THR A 51 4.59 -2.26 9.33
C THR A 51 3.32 -3.12 9.31
N SER A 52 3.31 -4.15 10.15
CA SER A 52 2.11 -4.97 10.39
C SER A 52 1.29 -4.33 11.50
N THR A 53 0.66 -3.19 11.20
CA THR A 53 -0.19 -2.45 12.14
C THR A 53 -1.61 -2.41 11.60
N TYR A 54 -2.59 -2.71 12.45
CA TYR A 54 -4.00 -2.55 12.09
C TYR A 54 -4.29 -1.09 11.72
N GLY A 55 -5.02 -0.90 10.63
CA GLY A 55 -5.33 0.44 10.09
C GLY A 55 -4.31 0.96 9.08
N THR A 56 -3.23 0.24 8.78
CA THR A 56 -2.36 0.56 7.64
C THR A 56 -3.14 0.37 6.34
N GLN A 57 -3.15 1.39 5.48
CA GLN A 57 -3.77 1.33 4.16
C GLN A 57 -2.99 0.39 3.24
N ILE A 58 -3.69 -0.53 2.57
CA ILE A 58 -3.12 -1.29 1.45
C ILE A 58 -3.22 -0.41 0.20
N PRO A 59 -2.10 0.01 -0.42
CA PRO A 59 -2.12 0.90 -1.57
C PRO A 59 -2.69 0.18 -2.80
N ALA A 60 -3.44 0.89 -3.65
CA ALA A 60 -3.72 0.40 -4.99
C ALA A 60 -2.54 0.77 -5.90
N VAL A 61 -1.85 -0.25 -6.44
CA VAL A 61 -0.64 -0.06 -7.24
C VAL A 61 -0.97 0.03 -8.73
N PHE A 62 -0.36 1.01 -9.41
CA PHE A 62 -0.46 1.23 -10.84
C PHE A 62 0.93 1.23 -11.47
N GLY A 63 1.04 0.71 -12.69
CA GLY A 63 2.30 0.60 -13.42
C GLY A 63 3.29 -0.36 -12.76
N ALA A 64 4.59 -0.07 -12.86
CA ALA A 64 5.65 -0.85 -12.23
C ALA A 64 6.31 -0.08 -11.09
N MET A 65 6.34 -0.64 -9.88
CA MET A 65 6.95 0.00 -8.72
C MET A 65 7.51 -1.00 -7.72
N ARG A 66 8.38 -0.50 -6.83
CA ARG A 66 8.83 -1.26 -5.67
C ARG A 66 7.93 -0.98 -4.47
N VAL A 67 7.37 -2.02 -3.87
CA VAL A 67 6.40 -1.94 -2.77
C VAL A 67 6.90 -2.73 -1.56
N ALA A 68 6.71 -2.22 -0.35
CA ALA A 68 6.68 -3.04 0.86
C ALA A 68 5.23 -3.13 1.34
N GLY A 69 4.77 -4.36 1.50
CA GLY A 69 3.40 -4.67 1.94
C GLY A 69 3.34 -5.03 3.42
N PRO A 70 2.21 -4.81 4.11
CA PRO A 70 2.02 -5.35 5.46
C PRO A 70 1.85 -6.88 5.41
N VAL A 71 2.25 -7.57 6.49
CA VAL A 71 1.90 -8.98 6.69
C VAL A 71 0.42 -9.05 7.05
N ILE A 72 -0.36 -9.84 6.30
CA ILE A 72 -1.81 -10.00 6.50
C ILE A 72 -2.19 -11.35 7.13
N TRP A 73 -1.29 -12.31 7.10
CA TRP A 73 -1.45 -13.62 7.72
C TRP A 73 -0.06 -14.20 8.02
N ALA A 74 0.08 -14.92 9.13
CA ALA A 74 1.31 -15.62 9.49
C ALA A 74 1.00 -16.74 10.49
N THR A 75 1.81 -17.81 10.47
CA THR A 75 1.83 -18.81 11.54
C THR A 75 2.95 -18.51 12.53
N ASP A 76 2.97 -19.27 13.63
CA ASP A 76 4.16 -19.34 14.48
C ASP A 76 5.38 -19.85 13.70
N LEU A 77 6.57 -19.56 14.22
CA LEU A 77 7.83 -20.07 13.67
C LEU A 77 7.90 -21.59 13.85
N VAL A 78 8.28 -22.28 12.78
CA VAL A 78 8.48 -23.73 12.79
C VAL A 78 9.95 -24.02 13.12
N GLU A 79 10.19 -24.61 14.29
CA GLU A 79 11.51 -25.08 14.73
C GLU A 79 11.72 -26.54 14.29
N ALA A 80 12.87 -26.81 13.66
CA ALA A 80 13.33 -28.16 13.38
C ALA A 80 14.67 -28.42 14.10
N ARG A 81 14.78 -29.61 14.69
CA ARG A 81 15.99 -30.07 15.41
C ARG A 81 16.75 -31.07 14.55
N GLY A 82 18.04 -30.84 14.39
CA GLY A 82 18.98 -31.75 13.73
C GLY A 82 20.03 -32.25 14.72
N LEU A 83 20.46 -33.50 14.56
CA LEU A 83 21.62 -34.04 15.26
C LEU A 83 22.75 -34.17 14.23
N THR A 84 23.78 -33.34 14.37
CA THR A 84 24.97 -33.39 13.51
C THR A 84 26.12 -34.00 14.27
N GLY A 85 26.63 -35.13 13.78
CA GLY A 85 27.67 -35.91 14.47
C GLY A 85 27.09 -36.81 15.56
N GLY A 86 27.63 -38.02 15.67
CA GLY A 86 27.12 -39.07 16.57
C GLY A 86 27.60 -40.48 16.22
N GLY A 87 28.61 -40.61 15.36
CA GLY A 87 29.24 -41.88 15.00
C GLY A 87 30.47 -42.16 15.85
N LYS A 88 30.63 -43.42 16.29
CA LYS A 88 31.78 -43.97 17.05
C LYS A 88 32.28 -43.07 18.20
N GLY A 89 31.45 -42.92 19.24
CA GLY A 89 31.91 -42.40 20.55
C GLY A 89 32.15 -40.89 20.65
N ARG A 90 31.80 -40.10 19.63
CA ARG A 90 31.88 -38.64 19.68
C ARG A 90 30.52 -38.05 20.08
N PRO A 91 30.45 -37.07 21.02
CA PRO A 91 29.22 -36.36 21.33
C PRO A 91 28.64 -35.71 20.07
N GLY A 92 27.32 -35.82 19.90
CA GLY A 92 26.62 -35.14 18.83
C GLY A 92 26.33 -33.68 19.17
N THR A 93 26.28 -32.83 18.14
CA THR A 93 25.87 -31.43 18.28
C THR A 93 24.42 -31.31 17.82
N GLU A 94 23.55 -30.85 18.72
CA GLU A 94 22.19 -30.44 18.34
C GLU A 94 22.24 -29.13 17.56
N SER A 95 21.60 -29.10 16.39
CA SER A 95 21.37 -27.91 15.59
C SER A 95 19.89 -27.58 15.55
N TYR A 96 19.57 -26.29 15.52
CA TYR A 96 18.21 -25.77 15.44
C TYR A 96 18.07 -24.95 14.17
N SER A 97 17.01 -25.18 13.40
CA SER A 97 16.65 -24.36 12.25
C SER A 97 15.22 -23.86 12.38
N TYR A 98 14.98 -22.66 11.84
CA TYR A 98 13.69 -21.99 11.92
C TYR A 98 13.18 -21.64 10.54
N SER A 99 11.87 -21.80 10.34
CA SER A 99 11.18 -21.37 9.13
C SER A 99 9.87 -20.67 9.46
N ALA A 100 9.38 -19.84 8.54
CA ALA A 100 8.11 -19.14 8.71
C ALA A 100 7.18 -19.31 7.52
N ASN A 101 5.88 -19.34 7.81
CA ASN A 101 4.80 -19.25 6.84
C ASN A 101 4.07 -17.92 7.04
N PHE A 102 3.95 -17.13 5.99
CA PHE A 102 3.25 -15.84 6.07
C PHE A 102 2.83 -15.34 4.70
N ALA A 103 1.89 -14.39 4.70
CA ALA A 103 1.37 -13.71 3.51
C ALA A 103 1.53 -12.20 3.62
N VAL A 104 1.97 -11.56 2.53
CA VAL A 104 2.21 -10.12 2.43
C VAL A 104 1.28 -9.50 1.39
N ALA A 105 0.51 -8.49 1.77
CA ALA A 105 -0.37 -7.77 0.85
C ALA A 105 0.40 -6.75 0.02
N LEU A 106 0.37 -6.87 -1.30
CA LEU A 106 1.15 -6.06 -2.23
C LEU A 106 0.36 -4.89 -2.79
N SER A 107 -0.91 -5.11 -3.12
CA SER A 107 -1.77 -4.12 -3.77
C SER A 107 -3.23 -4.37 -3.46
N GLY A 108 -4.01 -3.30 -3.25
CA GLY A 108 -5.46 -3.32 -3.10
C GLY A 108 -6.21 -3.42 -4.43
N ARG A 109 -5.53 -3.86 -5.49
CA ARG A 109 -6.09 -4.18 -6.80
C ARG A 109 -5.27 -5.29 -7.44
N ALA A 110 -5.84 -5.89 -8.49
CA ALA A 110 -5.16 -6.89 -9.28
C ALA A 110 -3.82 -6.38 -9.86
N ILE A 111 -2.81 -7.25 -9.88
CA ILE A 111 -1.48 -7.02 -10.46
C ILE A 111 -1.18 -8.09 -11.52
N ARG A 112 -0.15 -7.88 -12.33
CA ARG A 112 0.24 -8.84 -13.38
C ARG A 112 1.27 -9.84 -12.90
N ARG A 113 2.29 -9.36 -12.17
CA ARG A 113 3.38 -10.22 -11.68
C ARG A 113 4.22 -9.54 -10.62
N VAL A 114 5.00 -10.38 -9.93
CA VAL A 114 6.12 -9.97 -9.08
C VAL A 114 7.44 -10.36 -9.72
N GLY A 115 8.35 -9.39 -9.81
CA GLY A 115 9.72 -9.55 -10.28
C GLY A 115 10.67 -9.93 -9.15
N ARG A 116 11.71 -9.12 -8.95
CA ARG A 116 12.67 -9.31 -7.87
C ARG A 116 12.04 -9.06 -6.50
N ILE A 117 12.54 -9.79 -5.52
CA ILE A 117 12.15 -9.65 -4.12
C ILE A 117 13.42 -9.44 -3.31
N TRP A 118 13.38 -8.53 -2.34
CA TRP A 118 14.48 -8.30 -1.42
C TRP A 118 14.00 -8.46 0.02
N ALA A 119 14.86 -9.05 0.85
CA ALA A 119 14.68 -9.25 2.28
C ALA A 119 15.80 -8.48 3.02
N ASP A 120 15.43 -7.57 3.92
CA ASP A 120 16.36 -6.69 4.65
C ASP A 120 17.38 -6.00 3.73
N GLY A 121 16.94 -5.60 2.53
CA GLY A 121 17.76 -4.96 1.50
C GLY A 121 18.59 -5.90 0.62
N ARG A 122 18.70 -7.19 0.95
CA ARG A 122 19.43 -8.19 0.15
C ARG A 122 18.49 -8.89 -0.83
N LEU A 123 19.02 -9.29 -1.99
CA LEU A 123 18.23 -9.98 -3.01
C LEU A 123 17.80 -11.37 -2.52
N LEU A 124 16.49 -11.58 -2.35
CA LEU A 124 15.89 -12.87 -1.98
C LEU A 124 15.45 -13.65 -3.22
N ARG A 125 14.86 -12.97 -4.22
CA ARG A 125 14.43 -13.55 -5.49
C ARG A 125 14.99 -12.79 -6.68
N GLY A 126 15.65 -13.48 -7.60
CA GLY A 126 16.16 -12.90 -8.84
C GLY A 126 15.09 -12.61 -9.89
N SER A 127 15.47 -11.92 -10.97
CA SER A 127 14.58 -11.66 -12.11
C SER A 127 14.17 -12.93 -12.87
N ALA A 128 15.01 -13.98 -12.81
CA ALA A 128 14.70 -15.30 -13.34
C ALA A 128 13.74 -16.11 -12.45
N GLY A 129 13.40 -15.58 -11.27
CA GLY A 129 12.48 -16.18 -10.33
C GLY A 129 13.09 -17.17 -9.34
N ASP A 130 14.41 -17.29 -9.34
CA ASP A 130 15.19 -18.10 -8.42
C ASP A 130 15.25 -17.48 -7.02
N PHE A 131 14.97 -18.29 -5.99
CA PHE A 131 15.12 -17.89 -4.59
C PHE A 131 16.52 -18.22 -4.08
N LYS A 132 17.10 -17.30 -3.30
CA LYS A 132 18.42 -17.48 -2.68
C LYS A 132 18.38 -18.31 -1.40
N VAL A 133 17.19 -18.49 -0.84
CA VAL A 133 16.93 -19.24 0.39
C VAL A 133 15.80 -20.22 0.11
N ALA A 134 15.80 -21.36 0.80
CA ALA A 134 14.72 -22.34 0.71
C ALA A 134 13.38 -21.73 1.13
N THR A 135 12.42 -21.73 0.21
CA THR A 135 11.05 -21.27 0.45
C THR A 135 10.13 -21.72 -0.69
N GLY A 136 8.88 -22.03 -0.37
CA GLY A 136 7.78 -22.05 -1.33
C GLY A 136 7.23 -20.64 -1.52
N PHE A 137 6.91 -20.26 -2.75
CA PHE A 137 6.33 -18.97 -3.08
C PHE A 137 5.10 -19.14 -3.95
N ARG A 138 4.01 -18.46 -3.57
CA ARG A 138 2.79 -18.35 -4.38
C ARG A 138 2.36 -16.91 -4.47
N LEU A 139 2.02 -16.48 -5.68
CA LEU A 139 1.46 -15.17 -5.94
C LEU A 139 -0.04 -15.32 -6.20
N HIS A 140 -0.84 -14.56 -5.47
CA HIS A 140 -2.25 -14.33 -5.78
C HIS A 140 -2.37 -12.94 -6.37
N GLU A 141 -2.86 -12.87 -7.60
CA GLU A 141 -2.82 -11.65 -8.41
C GLU A 141 -3.80 -10.58 -7.94
N GLY A 142 -4.76 -10.89 -7.08
CA GLY A 142 -5.75 -9.95 -6.56
C GLY A 142 -7.04 -9.87 -7.35
N THR A 143 -7.42 -10.96 -8.03
CA THR A 143 -8.72 -11.03 -8.72
C THR A 143 -9.85 -11.24 -7.72
N GLU A 144 -11.06 -10.86 -8.12
CA GLU A 144 -12.26 -11.02 -7.26
C GLU A 144 -12.70 -12.48 -7.13
N ASP A 145 -12.28 -13.34 -8.07
CA ASP A 145 -12.61 -14.77 -8.12
C ASP A 145 -11.48 -15.67 -7.61
N GLN A 146 -10.36 -15.11 -7.14
CA GLN A 146 -9.22 -15.91 -6.71
C GLN A 146 -9.58 -16.90 -5.58
N PRO A 147 -9.04 -18.13 -5.63
CA PRO A 147 -9.30 -19.14 -4.61
C PRO A 147 -8.56 -18.82 -3.31
N VAL A 148 -8.94 -19.52 -2.25
CA VAL A 148 -8.19 -19.51 -0.98
C VAL A 148 -6.84 -20.20 -1.19
N ASP A 149 -5.75 -19.64 -0.66
CA ASP A 149 -4.44 -20.29 -0.71
C ASP A 149 -4.46 -21.65 0.01
N PRO A 150 -3.90 -22.72 -0.57
CA PRO A 150 -3.90 -24.05 0.05
C PRO A 150 -3.25 -24.13 1.44
N LEU A 151 -2.18 -23.35 1.69
CA LEU A 151 -1.52 -23.32 2.99
C LEU A 151 -2.37 -22.59 4.03
N ILE A 152 -2.99 -21.49 3.64
CA ILE A 152 -3.90 -20.76 4.53
C ILE A 152 -5.13 -21.63 4.83
N ALA A 153 -5.66 -22.33 3.81
CA ALA A 153 -6.78 -23.26 3.97
C ALA A 153 -6.44 -24.44 4.88
N SER A 154 -5.23 -25.00 4.78
CA SER A 154 -4.83 -26.14 5.62
C SER A 154 -4.68 -25.76 7.10
N VAL A 155 -4.28 -24.52 7.38
CA VAL A 155 -4.11 -24.02 8.75
C VAL A 155 -5.42 -23.48 9.35
N GLU A 156 -6.16 -22.66 8.60
CA GLU A 156 -7.35 -21.97 9.13
C GLU A 156 -8.66 -22.74 8.93
N GLY A 157 -8.67 -23.71 8.01
CA GLY A 157 -9.86 -24.48 7.65
C GLY A 157 -10.98 -23.58 7.12
N ALA A 158 -12.18 -23.71 7.67
CA ALA A 158 -13.37 -22.94 7.26
C ALA A 158 -13.25 -21.41 7.49
N ARG A 159 -12.27 -20.96 8.29
CA ARG A 159 -12.03 -19.53 8.57
C ARG A 159 -11.07 -18.89 7.56
N ALA A 160 -10.54 -19.65 6.62
CA ALA A 160 -9.55 -19.17 5.66
C ALA A 160 -10.14 -18.11 4.72
N SER A 161 -9.45 -16.98 4.60
CA SER A 161 -9.79 -15.90 3.68
C SER A 161 -9.04 -16.06 2.36
N ALA A 162 -9.73 -15.83 1.24
CA ALA A 162 -9.11 -15.74 -0.08
C ALA A 162 -8.48 -14.36 -0.37
N PHE A 163 -8.73 -13.37 0.50
CA PHE A 163 -8.28 -11.98 0.32
C PHE A 163 -8.59 -11.42 -1.08
N ARG A 164 -9.80 -11.69 -1.60
CA ARG A 164 -10.24 -11.26 -2.94
C ARG A 164 -10.13 -9.75 -3.12
N GLY A 165 -9.75 -9.33 -4.32
CA GLY A 165 -9.46 -7.93 -4.64
C GLY A 165 -8.12 -7.41 -4.12
N ILE A 166 -7.38 -8.21 -3.34
CA ILE A 166 -6.04 -7.86 -2.83
C ILE A 166 -5.03 -8.81 -3.46
N ALA A 167 -4.01 -8.25 -4.12
CA ALA A 167 -2.86 -9.01 -4.56
C ALA A 167 -1.94 -9.29 -3.36
N TYR A 168 -1.58 -10.55 -3.15
CA TYR A 168 -0.73 -10.95 -2.02
C TYR A 168 0.24 -12.07 -2.39
N ALA A 169 1.39 -12.09 -1.71
CA ALA A 169 2.41 -13.12 -1.86
C ALA A 169 2.45 -13.99 -0.60
N VAL A 170 2.37 -15.31 -0.79
CA VAL A 170 2.50 -16.31 0.27
C VAL A 170 3.90 -16.92 0.23
N PHE A 171 4.55 -16.94 1.39
CA PHE A 171 5.79 -17.66 1.64
C PHE A 171 5.49 -18.87 2.51
N GLU A 172 5.94 -20.03 2.07
CA GLU A 172 5.82 -21.30 2.78
C GLU A 172 7.22 -21.78 3.16
N GLY A 173 7.44 -22.03 4.45
CA GLY A 173 8.69 -22.56 4.98
C GLY A 173 9.91 -21.72 4.64
N LEU A 174 9.80 -20.38 4.65
CA LEU A 174 10.96 -19.50 4.40
C LEU A 174 12.01 -19.74 5.49
N ALA A 175 13.19 -20.25 5.12
CA ALA A 175 14.26 -20.48 6.08
C ALA A 175 14.80 -19.15 6.62
N LEU A 176 14.93 -19.05 7.94
CA LEU A 176 15.23 -17.77 8.63
C LEU A 176 16.68 -17.63 9.10
N ALA A 177 17.52 -18.62 8.85
CA ALA A 177 18.90 -18.64 9.32
C ALA A 177 19.69 -17.39 8.86
N GLU A 178 19.50 -16.97 7.62
CA GLU A 178 20.16 -15.78 7.06
C GLU A 178 19.58 -14.45 7.55
N PHE A 179 18.40 -14.49 8.16
CA PHE A 179 17.66 -13.31 8.62
C PHE A 179 17.67 -13.17 10.15
N GLY A 180 18.57 -13.88 10.84
CA GLY A 180 18.66 -13.85 12.30
C GLY A 180 17.41 -14.42 12.99
N ASN A 181 16.82 -15.46 12.41
CA ASN A 181 15.66 -16.19 12.95
C ASN A 181 14.42 -15.33 13.21
N ARG A 182 14.20 -14.31 12.36
CA ARG A 182 12.98 -13.49 12.32
C ARG A 182 12.46 -13.37 10.89
N ILE A 183 11.19 -13.00 10.75
CA ILE A 183 10.63 -12.60 9.46
C ILE A 183 11.33 -11.31 9.00
N PRO A 184 11.99 -11.29 7.83
CA PRO A 184 12.68 -10.10 7.33
C PRO A 184 11.70 -9.07 6.78
N GLN A 185 12.17 -7.83 6.62
CA GLN A 185 11.46 -6.78 5.92
C GLN A 185 11.56 -7.01 4.41
N LEU A 186 10.42 -7.21 3.76
CA LEU A 186 10.33 -7.57 2.36
C LEU A 186 9.91 -6.39 1.49
N THR A 187 10.61 -6.25 0.37
CA THR A 187 10.23 -5.33 -0.71
C THR A 187 10.15 -6.10 -2.02
N PHE A 188 9.18 -5.73 -2.85
CA PHE A 188 8.79 -6.46 -4.04
C PHE A 188 8.81 -5.52 -5.24
N GLU A 189 9.40 -5.96 -6.34
CA GLU A 189 9.18 -5.36 -7.65
C GLU A 189 7.83 -5.84 -8.17
N VAL A 190 6.84 -4.96 -8.21
CA VAL A 190 5.47 -5.25 -8.62
C VAL A 190 5.21 -4.61 -9.97
N GLU A 191 4.69 -5.39 -10.91
CA GLU A 191 4.14 -4.88 -12.16
C GLU A 191 2.62 -5.06 -12.12
N ALA A 192 1.89 -3.97 -11.93
CA ALA A 192 0.43 -3.95 -11.90
C ALA A 192 -0.19 -3.69 -13.29
N ASP A 193 0.48 -2.93 -14.15
CA ASP A 193 0.03 -2.64 -15.50
C ASP A 193 1.20 -2.83 -16.50
N SER A 194 0.89 -3.14 -17.75
CA SER A 194 1.90 -3.52 -18.78
C SER A 194 2.81 -2.37 -19.22
N GLY A 195 2.61 -1.16 -18.70
CA GLY A 195 3.38 0.01 -19.04
C GLY A 195 2.90 1.25 -18.28
N PRO A 196 3.41 2.44 -18.64
CA PRO A 196 3.02 3.68 -17.98
C PRO A 196 1.51 3.92 -18.05
N VAL A 197 0.93 4.35 -16.93
CA VAL A 197 -0.51 4.57 -16.77
C VAL A 197 -0.78 6.06 -16.78
N SER A 198 -1.83 6.50 -17.49
CA SER A 198 -2.27 7.90 -17.46
C SER A 198 -2.83 8.26 -16.09
N CYS A 199 -2.54 9.47 -15.59
CA CYS A 199 -3.18 9.99 -14.38
C CYS A 199 -4.71 9.85 -14.45
N ASP A 200 -5.30 10.09 -15.63
CA ASP A 200 -6.75 9.98 -15.89
C ASP A 200 -7.31 8.58 -15.69
N GLY A 201 -6.50 7.58 -16.01
CA GLY A 201 -6.83 6.17 -15.80
C GLY A 201 -6.77 5.81 -14.32
N ILE A 202 -5.75 6.31 -13.61
CA ILE A 202 -5.60 6.09 -12.16
C ILE A 202 -6.80 6.71 -11.43
N ALA A 203 -7.14 7.95 -11.73
CA ALA A 203 -8.27 8.63 -11.09
C ALA A 203 -9.61 7.93 -11.34
N ARG A 204 -9.89 7.49 -12.57
CA ARG A 204 -11.10 6.72 -12.92
C ARG A 204 -11.16 5.38 -12.20
N ALA A 205 -10.01 4.72 -12.03
CA ALA A 205 -9.93 3.47 -11.27
C ALA A 205 -10.21 3.69 -9.77
N LEU A 206 -9.84 4.85 -9.21
CA LEU A 206 -10.08 5.18 -7.80
C LEU A 206 -11.49 5.71 -7.55
N SER A 207 -12.08 6.42 -8.50
CA SER A 207 -13.45 6.93 -8.40
C SER A 207 -14.09 6.99 -9.79
N PRO A 208 -15.13 6.19 -10.06
CA PRO A 208 -15.78 6.15 -11.37
C PRO A 208 -16.55 7.44 -11.71
N VAL A 209 -16.78 8.32 -10.73
CA VAL A 209 -17.52 9.58 -10.89
C VAL A 209 -16.63 10.68 -11.47
N VAL A 210 -15.31 10.57 -11.33
CA VAL A 210 -14.36 11.59 -11.75
C VAL A 210 -14.38 11.74 -13.27
N ARG A 211 -14.52 12.97 -13.74
CA ARG A 211 -14.36 13.31 -15.16
C ARG A 211 -12.99 13.94 -15.38
N PRO A 212 -11.99 13.17 -15.87
CA PRO A 212 -10.69 13.75 -16.20
C PRO A 212 -10.85 14.82 -17.28
N GLY A 213 -10.27 16.00 -17.05
CA GLY A 213 -10.00 16.97 -18.10
C GLY A 213 -8.63 16.65 -18.71
N ASP A 214 -8.53 16.60 -20.05
CA ASP A 214 -7.38 16.15 -20.86
C ASP A 214 -6.01 16.24 -20.16
N ALA A 215 -5.64 15.20 -19.42
CA ALA A 215 -4.37 15.12 -18.71
C ALA A 215 -3.58 13.92 -19.25
N GLY A 216 -2.88 14.16 -20.37
CA GLY A 216 -2.04 13.17 -21.05
C GLY A 216 -0.78 12.73 -20.28
N MET A 217 -0.59 13.19 -19.03
CA MET A 217 0.54 12.79 -18.21
C MET A 217 0.44 11.29 -17.85
N ARG A 218 1.52 10.57 -18.12
CA ARG A 218 1.66 9.14 -17.80
C ARG A 218 2.76 8.94 -16.78
N VAL A 219 2.52 8.06 -15.81
CA VAL A 219 3.47 7.70 -14.77
C VAL A 219 3.89 6.25 -14.95
N ALA A 220 5.17 5.96 -14.76
CA ALA A 220 5.71 4.61 -14.86
C ALA A 220 5.22 3.71 -13.70
N GLY A 221 4.99 4.30 -12.53
CA GLY A 221 4.44 3.63 -11.36
C GLY A 221 3.81 4.62 -10.39
N PHE A 222 2.73 4.21 -9.73
CA PHE A 222 2.03 5.02 -8.73
C PHE A 222 1.37 4.13 -7.68
N ALA A 223 1.61 4.42 -6.40
CA ALA A 223 0.85 3.83 -5.30
C ALA A 223 -0.20 4.83 -4.84
N ALA A 224 -1.47 4.51 -5.05
CA ALA A 224 -2.56 5.28 -4.49
C ALA A 224 -2.67 4.99 -2.99
N SER A 225 -2.00 5.82 -2.19
CA SER A 225 -2.06 5.86 -0.74
C SER A 225 -2.12 7.31 -0.24
N GLY A 226 -2.64 7.50 0.95
CA GLY A 226 -2.96 8.82 1.50
C GLY A 226 -4.41 8.85 1.91
N GLY A 227 -4.68 9.31 3.14
CA GLY A 227 -5.87 9.01 3.93
C GLY A 227 -7.27 9.25 3.33
N SER A 228 -7.42 9.71 2.08
CA SER A 228 -8.67 9.65 1.32
C SER A 228 -8.44 9.61 -0.19
N VAL A 229 -9.38 9.01 -0.93
CA VAL A 229 -9.43 9.05 -2.41
C VAL A 229 -9.33 10.48 -2.94
N ARG A 230 -10.02 11.43 -2.30
CA ARG A 230 -9.96 12.86 -2.65
C ARG A 230 -8.54 13.42 -2.61
N ALA A 231 -7.75 13.10 -1.58
CA ALA A 231 -6.39 13.61 -1.45
C ALA A 231 -5.48 13.07 -2.57
N VAL A 232 -5.68 11.80 -2.97
CA VAL A 232 -4.96 11.20 -4.10
C VAL A 232 -5.36 11.87 -5.42
N LEU A 233 -6.65 12.13 -5.64
CA LEU A 233 -7.14 12.84 -6.82
C LEU A 233 -6.61 14.27 -6.91
N GLU A 234 -6.56 15.00 -5.79
CA GLU A 234 -5.96 16.34 -5.73
C GLU A 234 -4.46 16.32 -6.06
N MET A 235 -3.73 15.28 -5.63
CA MET A 235 -2.32 15.10 -6.01
C MET A 235 -2.18 14.83 -7.51
N LEU A 236 -2.96 13.90 -8.07
CA LEU A 236 -2.93 13.58 -9.50
C LEU A 236 -3.30 14.80 -10.35
N ALA A 237 -4.23 15.63 -9.87
CA ALA A 237 -4.59 16.90 -10.49
C ALA A 237 -3.43 17.89 -10.49
N GLY A 238 -2.80 18.09 -9.33
CA GLY A 238 -1.63 18.96 -9.21
C GLY A 238 -0.45 18.52 -10.08
N MET A 239 -0.20 17.21 -10.18
CA MET A 239 0.88 16.66 -11.01
C MET A 239 0.60 16.83 -12.51
N SER A 240 -0.63 16.59 -12.93
CA SER A 240 -1.02 16.60 -14.35
C SER A 240 -1.36 17.99 -14.90
N GLY A 241 -1.55 18.99 -14.03
CA GLY A 241 -2.04 20.32 -14.40
C GLY A 241 -3.53 20.33 -14.79
N GLY A 242 -4.23 19.19 -14.69
CA GLY A 242 -5.63 19.05 -15.06
C GLY A 242 -6.59 19.62 -14.00
N GLN A 243 -7.75 20.12 -14.45
CA GLN A 243 -8.89 20.41 -13.58
C GLN A 243 -9.88 19.25 -13.66
N TRP A 244 -10.13 18.60 -12.52
CA TRP A 244 -10.93 17.38 -12.42
C TRP A 244 -12.21 17.73 -11.67
N VAL A 245 -13.36 17.36 -12.23
CA VAL A 245 -14.68 17.60 -11.64
C VAL A 245 -15.25 16.30 -11.09
#